data_AF-A0A1G2CCA0-F1
#
_entry.id   AF-A0A1G2CCA0-F1
#
_cell.length_a   1.000
_cell.length_b   1.000
_cell.length_c   1.000
_cell.angle_alpha   90.00
_cell.angle_beta   90.00
_cell.angle_gamma   90.00
#
_symmetry.space_group_name_H-M   'P 1'
#
loop_
_entity.id
_entity.type
_entity.pdbx_description
1 polymer ?
#
loop_
_entity_poly.entity_id
_entity_poly.type
_entity_poly.pdbx_seq_one_letter_code
_entity_poly.pdbx_strand_id
1 'polypeptide(L)'
;MVDQENKTIRVNPLLRYRDPRQSASTNGQFLIEAIVAGSVLIMGFTGIMALLARAMHANRIVTNNYIGTYLAAEGIEIVKNILDHNVMMRIGCEDWCVPPIAGDSGWDWDTGINTGGNDTWRVDATGDTPSTVGLLAVGGNPYLYFDAGTNRYGYQSGDRSIFRRTVTITKNPSSNPIEIEVVSRVWWSTGLLQSEAQLVDVFWNWRP
;
A
#
# COMPACT_ATOMS: atom_id res chain seq x y z
N MET A 1 -90.59 6.80 66.02
CA MET A 1 -89.22 7.34 65.95
C MET A 1 -88.30 6.21 65.53
N VAL A 2 -87.89 6.25 64.26
CA VAL A 2 -86.73 5.61 63.58
C VAL A 2 -86.42 4.13 63.92
N ASP A 3 -86.89 3.23 63.05
CA ASP A 3 -86.27 1.93 62.82
C ASP A 3 -84.92 2.14 62.10
N GLN A 4 -83.83 1.66 62.71
CA GLN A 4 -82.49 1.66 62.12
C GLN A 4 -82.28 0.32 61.39
N GLU A 5 -82.37 0.33 60.06
CA GLU A 5 -81.98 -0.80 59.21
C GLU A 5 -80.51 -1.16 59.44
N ASN A 6 -80.28 -2.38 59.92
CA ASN A 6 -78.95 -2.97 60.06
C ASN A 6 -78.39 -3.35 58.68
N LYS A 7 -77.69 -2.41 58.04
CA LYS A 7 -77.04 -2.59 56.74
C LYS A 7 -75.75 -3.38 56.91
N THR A 8 -75.81 -4.69 56.71
CA THR A 8 -74.62 -5.56 56.68
C THR A 8 -73.77 -5.23 55.44
N ILE A 9 -72.60 -4.61 55.67
CA ILE A 9 -71.60 -4.38 54.62
C ILE A 9 -70.97 -5.74 54.28
N ARG A 10 -71.33 -6.32 53.14
CA ARG A 10 -70.63 -7.48 52.59
C ARG A 10 -69.29 -7.01 52.00
N VAL A 11 -68.22 -7.17 52.77
CA VAL A 11 -66.84 -6.98 52.27
C VAL A 11 -66.57 -8.00 51.16
N ASN A 12 -66.19 -7.48 49.99
CA ASN A 12 -65.91 -8.26 48.80
C ASN A 12 -64.60 -9.06 49.00
N PRO A 13 -64.62 -10.42 48.95
CA PRO A 13 -63.45 -11.24 49.29
C PRO A 13 -62.30 -11.21 48.26
N LEU A 14 -62.37 -10.34 47.25
CA LEU A 14 -61.37 -10.25 46.18
C LEU A 14 -60.29 -9.19 46.38
N LEU A 15 -60.35 -8.39 47.46
CA LEU A 15 -59.21 -7.56 47.85
C LEU A 15 -58.21 -8.41 48.64
N ARG A 16 -57.52 -9.32 47.94
CA ARG A 16 -56.34 -9.99 48.48
C ARG A 16 -55.29 -8.93 48.79
N TYR A 17 -55.01 -8.75 50.07
CA TYR A 17 -53.83 -8.05 50.56
C TYR A 17 -52.61 -8.63 49.84
N ARG A 18 -52.01 -7.86 48.93
CA ARG A 18 -50.71 -8.20 48.35
C ARG A 18 -49.69 -7.93 49.44
N ASP A 19 -49.22 -8.97 50.10
CA ASP A 19 -48.14 -8.89 51.08
C ASP A 19 -46.97 -8.07 50.50
N PRO A 20 -46.56 -6.96 51.15
CA PRO A 20 -45.37 -6.21 50.72
C PRO A 20 -44.05 -6.92 51.08
N ARG A 21 -44.12 -8.16 51.58
CA ARG A 21 -42.98 -8.96 52.05
C ARG A 21 -42.72 -10.20 51.20
N GLN A 22 -42.85 -10.11 49.87
CA GLN A 22 -42.04 -10.98 49.02
C GLN A 22 -40.59 -10.51 49.12
N SER A 23 -39.85 -11.07 50.08
CA SER A 23 -38.38 -11.02 50.07
C SER A 23 -37.94 -11.76 48.80
N ALA A 24 -37.78 -11.04 47.70
CA ALA A 24 -37.19 -11.58 46.49
C ALA A 24 -35.83 -12.18 46.86
N SER A 25 -35.65 -13.48 46.64
CA SER A 25 -34.37 -14.13 46.91
C SER A 25 -33.30 -13.48 46.03
N THR A 26 -32.43 -12.65 46.63
CA THR A 26 -31.40 -11.88 45.91
C THR A 26 -30.23 -12.74 45.45
N ASN A 27 -29.95 -13.86 46.12
CA ASN A 27 -28.83 -14.74 45.77
C ASN A 27 -28.98 -15.39 44.38
N GLY A 28 -30.19 -15.81 44.01
CA GLY A 28 -30.46 -16.35 42.67
C GLY A 28 -30.41 -15.28 41.57
N GLN A 29 -30.76 -14.03 41.91
CA GLN A 29 -30.69 -12.89 40.99
C GLN A 29 -29.24 -12.46 40.74
N PHE A 30 -28.38 -12.47 41.77
CA PHE A 30 -26.96 -12.14 41.64
C PHE A 30 -26.21 -13.08 40.68
N LEU A 31 -26.50 -14.38 40.74
CA LEU A 31 -25.86 -15.37 39.86
C LEU A 31 -26.26 -15.16 38.39
N ILE A 32 -27.54 -14.88 38.14
CA ILE A 32 -28.02 -14.57 36.79
C ILE A 32 -27.44 -13.23 36.31
N GLU A 33 -27.39 -12.20 37.16
CA GLU A 33 -26.81 -10.89 36.84
C GLU A 33 -25.33 -11.01 36.47
N ALA A 34 -24.54 -11.79 37.21
CA ALA A 34 -23.13 -12.01 36.92
C ALA A 34 -22.92 -12.75 35.58
N ILE A 35 -23.77 -13.73 35.26
CA ILE A 35 -23.71 -14.45 33.98
C ILE A 35 -24.09 -13.52 32.82
N VAL A 36 -25.14 -12.71 32.98
CA VAL A 36 -25.57 -11.75 31.95
C VAL A 36 -24.51 -10.67 31.76
N ALA A 37 -24.02 -10.07 32.84
CA ALA A 37 -22.96 -9.06 32.80
C ALA A 37 -21.67 -9.60 32.17
N GLY A 38 -21.24 -10.80 32.55
CA GLY A 38 -20.09 -11.49 31.96
C GLY A 38 -20.29 -11.77 30.46
N SER A 39 -21.50 -12.16 30.06
CA SER A 39 -21.82 -12.42 28.65
C SER A 39 -21.73 -11.14 27.81
N VAL A 40 -22.28 -10.03 28.30
CA VAL A 40 -22.19 -8.73 27.62
C VAL A 40 -20.73 -8.26 27.54
N LEU A 41 -19.93 -8.49 28.59
CA LEU A 41 -18.50 -8.16 28.61
C LEU A 41 -17.73 -8.96 27.54
N ILE A 42 -17.96 -10.26 27.45
CA ILE A 42 -17.30 -11.13 26.46
C ILE A 42 -17.68 -10.71 25.03
N MET A 43 -18.95 -10.40 24.79
CA MET A 43 -19.42 -9.89 23.49
C MET A 43 -18.73 -8.57 23.12
N GLY A 44 -18.66 -7.62 24.08
CA GLY A 44 -17.99 -6.34 23.89
C GLY A 44 -16.49 -6.50 23.60
N PHE A 45 -15.80 -7.34 24.38
CA PHE A 45 -14.38 -7.60 24.21
C PHE A 45 -14.05 -8.24 22.85
N THR A 46 -14.86 -9.21 22.43
CA THR A 46 -14.71 -9.87 21.12
C THR A 46 -14.89 -8.87 19.98
N GLY A 47 -15.86 -7.96 20.10
CA GLY A 47 -16.08 -6.89 19.12
C GLY A 47 -14.86 -5.98 18.95
N ILE A 48 -14.25 -5.57 20.07
CA ILE A 48 -13.04 -4.72 20.06
C ILE A 48 -11.87 -5.46 19.40
N MET A 49 -11.65 -6.73 19.75
CA MET A 49 -10.57 -7.53 19.16
C MET A 49 -10.76 -7.75 17.66
N ALA A 50 -12.00 -7.98 17.22
CA ALA A 50 -12.33 -8.10 15.81
C ALA A 50 -12.03 -6.80 15.05
N LEU A 51 -12.33 -5.64 15.64
CA LEU A 51 -12.02 -4.34 15.04
C LEU A 51 -10.50 -4.12 14.95
N LEU A 52 -9.74 -4.44 16.00
CA LEU A 52 -8.29 -4.32 16.01
C LEU A 52 -7.64 -5.20 14.94
N ALA A 53 -8.08 -6.45 14.83
CA ALA A 53 -7.59 -7.37 13.81
C ALA A 53 -7.82 -6.82 12.38
N ARG A 54 -9.01 -6.25 12.13
CA ARG A 54 -9.33 -5.59 10.86
C ARG A 54 -8.45 -4.36 10.61
N ALA A 55 -8.23 -3.53 11.63
CA ALA A 55 -7.39 -2.34 11.52
C ALA A 55 -5.94 -2.70 11.19
N MET A 56 -5.37 -3.71 11.85
CA MET A 56 -4.01 -4.19 11.55
C MET A 56 -3.89 -4.73 10.12
N HIS A 57 -4.89 -5.47 9.65
CA HIS A 57 -4.91 -5.96 8.28
C HIS A 57 -4.99 -4.81 7.26
N ALA A 58 -5.86 -3.82 7.52
CA ALA A 58 -5.98 -2.63 6.69
C ALA A 58 -4.65 -1.84 6.63
N ASN A 59 -3.97 -1.67 7.76
CA ASN A 59 -2.67 -0.99 7.81
C ASN A 59 -1.63 -1.69 6.93
N ARG A 60 -1.55 -3.03 6.95
CA ARG A 60 -0.63 -3.78 6.07
C ARG A 60 -0.90 -3.53 4.59
N ILE A 61 -2.18 -3.49 4.20
CA ILE A 61 -2.56 -3.19 2.80
C ILE A 61 -2.10 -1.78 2.43
N VAL A 62 -2.39 -0.80 3.28
CA VAL A 62 -2.02 0.60 3.03
C VAL A 62 -0.49 0.75 2.93
N THR A 63 0.27 0.16 3.85
CA THR A 63 1.73 0.17 3.81
C THR A 63 2.27 -0.45 2.51
N ASN A 64 1.75 -1.61 2.10
CA ASN A 64 2.19 -2.26 0.87
C ASN A 64 1.83 -1.43 -0.39
N ASN A 65 0.67 -0.78 -0.40
CA ASN A 65 0.30 0.14 -1.48
C ASN A 65 1.26 1.32 -1.57
N TYR A 66 1.63 1.93 -0.44
CA TYR A 66 2.63 3.00 -0.43
C TYR A 66 3.98 2.52 -0.94
N ILE A 67 4.50 1.41 -0.42
CA ILE A 67 5.79 0.85 -0.86
C ILE A 67 5.73 0.54 -2.37
N GLY A 68 4.69 -0.13 -2.85
CA GLY A 68 4.51 -0.43 -4.26
C GLY A 68 4.52 0.81 -5.16
N THR A 69 3.80 1.87 -4.77
CA THR A 69 3.76 3.13 -5.50
C THR A 69 5.10 3.87 -5.48
N TYR A 70 5.78 3.92 -4.33
CA TYR A 70 7.10 4.57 -4.25
C TYR A 70 8.17 3.78 -5.01
N LEU A 71 8.10 2.45 -5.03
CA LEU A 71 8.96 1.61 -5.88
C LEU A 71 8.70 1.81 -7.37
N ALA A 72 7.43 2.05 -7.75
CA ALA A 72 7.08 2.38 -9.12
C ALA A 72 7.66 3.76 -9.50
N ALA A 73 7.53 4.75 -8.61
CA ALA A 73 8.08 6.09 -8.82
C ALA A 73 9.60 6.06 -8.92
N GLU A 74 10.26 5.32 -8.04
CA GLU A 74 11.71 5.10 -8.10
C GLU A 74 12.15 4.50 -9.45
N GLY A 75 11.37 3.58 -10.01
CA GLY A 75 11.65 3.03 -11.34
C GLY A 75 11.67 4.09 -12.45
N ILE A 76 10.79 5.09 -12.37
CA ILE A 76 10.76 6.23 -13.31
C ILE A 76 11.97 7.14 -13.06
N GLU A 77 12.24 7.50 -11.80
CA GLU A 77 13.36 8.37 -11.45
C GLU A 77 14.71 7.79 -11.85
N ILE A 78 14.87 6.46 -11.82
CA ILE A 78 16.10 5.83 -12.30
C ILE A 78 16.26 6.01 -13.81
N VAL A 79 15.21 5.81 -14.61
CA VAL A 79 15.29 6.06 -16.06
C VAL A 79 15.55 7.54 -16.34
N LYS A 80 14.87 8.43 -15.61
CA LYS A 80 15.10 9.87 -15.67
C LYS A 80 16.55 10.24 -15.33
N ASN A 81 17.14 9.65 -14.30
CA ASN A 81 18.53 9.89 -13.92
C ASN A 81 19.51 9.48 -15.02
N ILE A 82 19.24 8.40 -15.75
CA ILE A 82 20.05 8.00 -16.92
C ILE A 82 19.92 9.05 -18.04
N LEU A 83 18.70 9.48 -18.36
CA LEU A 83 18.45 10.52 -19.38
C LEU A 83 19.12 11.86 -19.00
N ASP A 84 18.91 12.32 -17.77
CA ASP A 84 19.49 13.56 -17.25
C ASP A 84 21.02 13.49 -17.23
N HIS A 85 21.60 12.34 -16.86
CA HIS A 85 23.05 12.11 -16.91
C HIS A 85 23.59 12.25 -18.34
N ASN A 86 22.94 11.65 -19.33
CA ASN A 86 23.34 11.77 -20.73
C ASN A 86 23.25 13.21 -21.23
N VAL A 87 22.18 13.93 -20.86
CA VAL A 87 22.05 15.36 -21.19
C VAL A 87 23.17 16.18 -20.55
N MET A 88 23.54 15.91 -19.30
CA MET A 88 24.66 16.58 -18.64
C MET A 88 26.01 16.26 -19.31
N MET A 89 26.24 15.00 -19.69
CA MET A 89 27.45 14.60 -20.43
C MET A 89 27.52 15.26 -21.82
N ARG A 90 26.37 15.44 -22.49
CA ARG A 90 26.28 16.16 -23.77
C ARG A 90 26.57 17.66 -23.62
N ILE A 91 26.16 18.30 -22.53
CA ILE A 91 26.38 19.74 -22.31
C ILE A 91 27.81 20.01 -21.79
N GLY A 92 28.32 19.18 -20.88
CA GLY A 92 29.63 19.40 -20.23
C GLY A 92 30.86 19.14 -21.10
N CYS A 93 30.70 18.79 -22.38
CA CYS A 93 31.79 18.52 -23.31
C CYS A 93 32.38 19.81 -23.95
N GLU A 94 32.50 20.89 -23.19
CA GLU A 94 32.87 22.21 -23.74
C GLU A 94 34.38 22.34 -24.05
N ASP A 95 35.26 21.54 -23.45
CA ASP A 95 36.73 21.69 -23.63
C ASP A 95 37.52 20.43 -24.05
N TRP A 96 37.20 19.20 -23.60
CA TRP A 96 38.11 18.03 -23.74
C TRP A 96 37.51 16.72 -24.24
N CYS A 97 36.22 16.67 -24.56
CA CYS A 97 35.69 15.57 -25.33
C CYS A 97 35.66 16.06 -26.78
N VAL A 98 36.19 15.28 -27.72
CA VAL A 98 35.90 15.51 -29.15
C VAL A 98 34.37 15.52 -29.24
N PRO A 99 33.70 16.66 -29.53
CA PRO A 99 32.28 16.61 -29.81
C PRO A 99 32.14 15.61 -30.96
N PRO A 100 31.19 14.66 -30.90
CA PRO A 100 30.96 13.80 -32.05
C PRO A 100 30.91 14.68 -33.29
N ILE A 101 31.87 14.47 -34.19
CA ILE A 101 31.88 15.07 -35.51
C ILE A 101 30.47 14.87 -36.03
N ALA A 102 29.80 15.92 -36.54
CA ALA A 102 28.43 15.81 -37.03
C ALA A 102 28.29 14.58 -37.97
N GLY A 103 27.77 13.46 -37.45
CA GLY A 103 27.82 12.15 -38.09
C GLY A 103 28.29 10.96 -37.22
N ASP A 104 29.01 11.18 -36.12
CA ASP A 104 29.35 10.16 -35.13
C ASP A 104 28.30 10.13 -34.00
N SER A 105 27.92 8.93 -33.56
CA SER A 105 26.90 8.67 -32.53
C SER A 105 27.37 9.03 -31.12
N GLY A 106 27.94 10.21 -30.91
CA GLY A 106 28.35 10.64 -29.59
C GLY A 106 27.13 10.97 -28.74
N TRP A 107 27.10 10.34 -27.56
CA TRP A 107 26.18 10.53 -26.43
C TRP A 107 24.93 11.36 -26.73
N ASP A 108 23.98 10.75 -27.44
CA ASP A 108 22.63 11.29 -27.53
C ASP A 108 21.95 11.20 -26.15
N TRP A 109 20.93 12.02 -25.89
CA TRP A 109 20.26 12.12 -24.59
C TRP A 109 19.66 10.78 -24.11
N ASP A 110 19.41 9.85 -25.03
CA ASP A 110 18.84 8.53 -24.79
C ASP A 110 19.87 7.38 -24.88
N THR A 111 21.16 7.71 -24.86
CA THR A 111 22.25 6.71 -24.87
C THR A 111 22.10 5.73 -23.69
N GLY A 112 22.26 4.43 -23.95
CA GLY A 112 22.07 3.39 -22.93
C GLY A 112 20.60 3.06 -22.60
N ILE A 113 19.64 3.81 -23.14
CA ILE A 113 18.20 3.53 -23.12
C ILE A 113 17.70 3.16 -24.53
N ASN A 114 18.61 2.97 -25.50
CA ASN A 114 18.29 2.76 -26.91
C ASN A 114 17.69 1.37 -27.15
N THR A 115 16.43 1.23 -26.77
CA THR A 115 15.56 0.11 -27.09
C THR A 115 15.10 0.35 -28.51
N GLY A 116 15.36 -0.57 -29.43
CA GLY A 116 14.83 -0.50 -30.80
C GLY A 116 13.31 -0.66 -30.87
N GLY A 117 12.57 -0.38 -29.79
CA GLY A 117 11.15 -0.65 -29.59
C GLY A 117 10.73 -0.59 -28.11
N ASN A 118 9.63 -1.30 -27.80
CA ASN A 118 8.99 -1.39 -26.49
C ASN A 118 9.67 -2.48 -25.62
N ASP A 119 10.84 -2.18 -25.07
CA ASP A 119 11.55 -3.16 -24.25
C ASP A 119 11.20 -3.01 -22.77
N THR A 120 11.09 -4.14 -22.09
CA THR A 120 10.88 -4.19 -20.64
C THR A 120 12.18 -4.59 -19.96
N TRP A 121 12.46 -3.95 -18.83
CA TRP A 121 13.68 -4.08 -18.07
C TRP A 121 13.36 -4.24 -16.59
N ARG A 122 14.27 -4.84 -15.86
CA ARG A 122 14.39 -4.65 -14.42
C ARG A 122 15.28 -3.46 -14.17
N VAL A 123 15.09 -2.84 -13.01
CA VAL A 123 15.85 -1.66 -12.63
C VAL A 123 16.44 -1.88 -11.26
N ASP A 124 17.74 -1.68 -11.12
CA ASP A 124 18.46 -1.80 -9.85
C ASP A 124 18.98 -0.43 -9.40
N ALA A 125 18.57 -0.03 -8.20
CA ALA A 125 18.88 1.27 -7.60
C ALA A 125 20.13 1.23 -6.72
N THR A 126 20.76 0.06 -6.56
CA THR A 126 21.90 -0.10 -5.63
C THR A 126 23.25 0.28 -6.24
N GLY A 127 23.30 0.68 -7.51
CA GLY A 127 24.52 1.18 -8.13
C GLY A 127 24.87 2.57 -7.63
N ASP A 128 26.06 2.75 -7.04
CA ASP A 128 26.54 4.06 -6.56
C ASP A 128 27.11 4.97 -7.68
N THR A 129 27.13 4.50 -8.93
CA THR A 129 27.51 5.34 -10.09
C THR A 129 26.43 5.28 -11.17
N PRO A 130 26.19 6.38 -11.92
CA PRO A 130 25.23 6.39 -13.04
C PRO A 130 25.50 5.29 -14.08
N SER A 131 26.76 4.85 -14.21
CA SER A 131 27.17 3.73 -15.08
C SER A 131 26.87 2.33 -14.53
N THR A 132 26.57 2.18 -13.22
CA THR A 132 26.14 0.91 -12.59
C THR A 132 24.66 0.86 -12.24
N VAL A 133 23.94 1.99 -12.32
CA VAL A 133 22.47 2.00 -12.30
C VAL A 133 22.01 1.52 -13.67
N GLY A 134 21.73 0.22 -13.76
CA GLY A 134 21.55 -0.47 -15.03
C GLY A 134 20.11 -0.91 -15.27
N LEU A 135 19.69 -0.79 -16.53
CA LEU A 135 18.61 -1.59 -17.07
C LEU A 135 19.09 -3.05 -17.14
N LEU A 136 18.48 -3.92 -16.35
CA LEU A 136 18.80 -5.34 -16.29
C LEU A 136 17.78 -6.12 -17.13
N ALA A 137 18.21 -7.11 -17.90
CA ALA A 137 17.29 -7.97 -18.63
C ALA A 137 16.24 -8.59 -17.68
N VAL A 138 14.96 -8.67 -18.09
CA VAL A 138 13.86 -9.08 -17.18
C VAL A 138 14.08 -10.47 -16.58
N GLY A 139 14.55 -11.43 -17.38
CA GLY A 139 14.76 -12.80 -16.95
C GLY A 139 13.52 -13.39 -16.27
N GLY A 140 13.71 -14.03 -15.11
CA GLY A 140 12.61 -14.58 -14.31
C GLY A 140 11.85 -13.57 -13.44
N ASN A 141 12.17 -12.28 -13.52
CA ASN A 141 11.62 -11.21 -12.66
C ASN A 141 11.59 -11.60 -11.16
N PRO A 142 12.77 -11.78 -10.53
CA PRO A 142 12.86 -12.16 -9.13
C PRO A 142 12.30 -11.07 -8.21
N TYR A 143 12.01 -11.46 -6.97
CA TYR A 143 11.60 -10.53 -5.93
C TYR A 143 12.73 -9.56 -5.59
N LEU A 144 12.35 -8.33 -5.22
CA LEU A 144 13.26 -7.36 -4.63
C LEU A 144 13.59 -7.78 -3.19
N TYR A 145 14.79 -7.48 -2.75
CA TYR A 145 15.25 -7.64 -1.38
C TYR A 145 15.33 -6.26 -0.73
N PHE A 146 14.90 -6.17 0.52
CA PHE A 146 15.03 -4.96 1.32
C PHE A 146 16.28 -5.06 2.18
N ASP A 147 17.24 -4.18 1.91
CA ASP A 147 18.46 -4.07 2.70
C ASP A 147 18.27 -3.01 3.79
N ALA A 148 18.29 -3.43 5.05
CA ALA A 148 18.15 -2.56 6.22
C ALA A 148 19.39 -1.67 6.46
N GLY A 149 20.55 -2.03 5.92
CA GLY A 149 21.78 -1.23 6.03
C GLY A 149 21.73 0.02 5.16
N THR A 150 21.18 -0.09 3.95
CA THR A 150 21.03 1.03 3.01
C THR A 150 19.62 1.62 2.96
N ASN A 151 18.63 0.97 3.58
CA ASN A 151 17.20 1.29 3.46
C ASN A 151 16.71 1.34 2.01
N ARG A 152 17.18 0.40 1.17
CA ARG A 152 16.87 0.36 -0.26
C ARG A 152 16.35 -1.01 -0.67
N TYR A 153 15.57 -1.01 -1.74
CA TYR A 153 15.17 -2.23 -2.42
C TYR A 153 16.11 -2.50 -3.59
N GLY A 154 16.60 -3.73 -3.69
CA GLY A 154 17.52 -4.13 -4.76
C GLY A 154 17.46 -5.64 -5.03
N TYR A 155 18.42 -6.15 -5.77
CA TYR A 155 18.49 -7.59 -6.10
C TYR A 155 19.65 -8.34 -5.42
N GLN A 156 20.54 -7.62 -4.73
CA GLN A 156 21.84 -8.15 -4.32
C GLN A 156 21.91 -8.58 -2.85
N SER A 157 21.27 -7.84 -1.95
CA SER A 157 21.37 -8.02 -0.50
C SER A 157 20.04 -7.76 0.22
N GLY A 158 19.90 -8.30 1.43
CA GLY A 158 18.79 -8.02 2.33
C GLY A 158 17.75 -9.13 2.44
N ASP A 159 16.62 -8.79 3.07
CA ASP A 159 15.50 -9.69 3.30
C ASP A 159 14.56 -9.70 2.10
N ARG A 160 14.16 -10.90 1.67
CA ARG A 160 13.28 -11.05 0.51
C ARG A 160 11.94 -10.35 0.74
N SER A 161 11.60 -9.42 -0.13
CA SER A 161 10.30 -8.74 -0.11
C SER A 161 9.25 -9.48 -0.96
N ILE A 162 8.01 -8.99 -0.89
CA ILE A 162 6.89 -9.47 -1.72
C ILE A 162 6.82 -8.78 -3.09
N PHE A 163 7.67 -7.77 -3.33
CA PHE A 163 7.56 -6.89 -4.50
C PHE A 163 8.40 -7.42 -5.67
N ARG A 164 7.87 -7.24 -6.88
CA ARG A 164 8.59 -7.40 -8.15
C ARG A 164 8.38 -6.15 -8.97
N ARG A 165 9.41 -5.69 -9.68
CA ARG A 165 9.38 -4.46 -10.45
C ARG A 165 9.89 -4.68 -11.87
N THR A 166 9.23 -4.05 -12.82
CA THR A 166 9.75 -3.85 -14.18
C THR A 166 9.46 -2.45 -14.66
N VAL A 167 10.29 -1.97 -15.57
CA VAL A 167 10.08 -0.72 -16.30
C VAL A 167 10.06 -1.03 -17.79
N THR A 168 8.99 -0.64 -18.47
CA THR A 168 8.86 -0.71 -19.91
C THR A 168 9.18 0.65 -20.48
N ILE A 169 10.10 0.71 -21.43
CA ILE A 169 10.53 1.93 -22.09
C ILE A 169 10.14 1.82 -23.55
N THR A 170 9.37 2.81 -24.01
CA THR A 170 8.87 2.90 -25.36
C THR A 170 9.39 4.19 -25.98
N LYS A 171 10.23 4.07 -27.00
CA LYS A 171 10.73 5.20 -27.78
C LYS A 171 9.87 5.38 -29.02
N ASN A 172 9.39 6.61 -29.26
CA ASN A 172 8.77 6.99 -30.52
C ASN A 172 9.78 7.77 -31.37
N PRO A 173 10.50 7.12 -32.31
CA PRO A 173 11.52 7.80 -33.12
C PRO A 173 10.92 8.77 -34.16
N SER A 174 9.61 8.68 -34.41
CA SER A 174 8.90 9.50 -35.39
C SER A 174 8.32 10.79 -34.81
N SER A 175 8.36 10.98 -33.48
CA SER A 175 7.93 12.23 -32.86
C SER A 175 9.01 13.32 -32.98
N ASN A 176 8.56 14.57 -33.05
CA ASN A 176 9.44 15.75 -33.05
C ASN A 176 8.90 16.78 -32.04
N PRO A 177 9.55 16.97 -30.87
CA PRO A 177 10.78 16.32 -30.43
C PRO A 177 10.60 14.82 -30.11
N ILE A 178 11.70 14.06 -30.12
CA ILE A 178 11.71 12.63 -29.77
C ILE A 178 11.13 12.44 -28.37
N GLU A 179 10.27 11.42 -28.24
CA GLU A 179 9.50 11.09 -27.04
C GLU A 179 9.90 9.71 -26.52
N ILE A 180 10.11 9.63 -25.20
CA ILE A 180 10.35 8.38 -24.48
C ILE A 180 9.27 8.24 -23.40
N GLU A 181 8.38 7.27 -23.57
CA GLU A 181 7.41 6.88 -22.56
C GLU A 181 8.02 5.80 -21.65
N VAL A 182 7.87 5.98 -20.35
CA VAL A 182 8.36 5.07 -19.32
C VAL A 182 7.20 4.60 -18.45
N VAL A 183 6.92 3.30 -18.50
CA VAL A 183 5.89 2.65 -17.70
C VAL A 183 6.56 1.81 -16.62
N SER A 184 6.48 2.25 -15.37
CA SER A 184 7.00 1.50 -14.22
C SER A 184 5.87 0.74 -13.54
N ARG A 185 6.07 -0.57 -13.36
CA ARG A 185 5.06 -1.48 -12.81
C ARG A 185 5.64 -2.31 -11.68
N VAL A 186 4.91 -2.36 -10.56
CA VAL A 186 5.28 -3.12 -9.38
C VAL A 186 4.12 -4.01 -8.98
N TRP A 187 4.41 -5.29 -8.75
CA TRP A 187 3.44 -6.28 -8.28
C TRP A 187 3.81 -6.83 -6.92
N TRP A 188 2.78 -7.11 -6.13
CA TRP A 188 2.92 -7.86 -4.90
C TRP A 188 1.66 -8.69 -4.64
N SER A 189 1.79 -9.66 -3.74
CA SER A 189 0.67 -10.48 -3.31
C SER A 189 0.53 -10.44 -1.80
N THR A 190 -0.69 -10.20 -1.33
CA THR A 190 -1.09 -10.32 0.07
C THR A 190 -2.09 -11.46 0.19
N GLY A 191 -1.57 -12.67 0.46
CA GLY A 191 -2.39 -13.88 0.53
C GLY A 191 -2.93 -14.27 -0.85
N LEU A 192 -4.24 -14.21 -1.04
CA LEU A 192 -4.91 -14.55 -2.31
C LEU A 192 -5.04 -13.37 -3.27
N LEU A 193 -4.86 -12.14 -2.79
CA LEU A 193 -4.98 -10.95 -3.61
C LEU A 193 -3.63 -10.63 -4.25
N GLN A 194 -3.65 -10.43 -5.56
CA GLN A 194 -2.56 -9.83 -6.31
C GLN A 194 -2.88 -8.35 -6.50
N SER A 195 -1.90 -7.50 -6.25
CA SER A 195 -2.01 -6.06 -6.34
C SER A 195 -0.90 -5.52 -7.23
N GLU A 196 -1.18 -4.36 -7.83
CA GLU A 196 -0.30 -3.72 -8.79
C GLU A 196 -0.31 -2.20 -8.56
N ALA A 197 0.86 -1.59 -8.65
CA ALA A 197 1.04 -0.16 -8.82
C ALA A 197 1.69 0.06 -10.17
N GLN A 198 1.09 0.94 -10.97
CA GLN A 198 1.62 1.34 -12.27
C GLN A 198 1.69 2.86 -12.32
N LEU A 199 2.86 3.38 -12.65
CA LEU A 199 3.09 4.79 -12.92
C LEU A 199 3.64 4.95 -14.34
N VAL A 200 3.29 6.06 -14.97
CA VAL A 200 3.72 6.40 -16.32
C VAL A 200 4.26 7.81 -16.30
N ASP A 201 5.40 8.02 -16.96
CA ASP A 201 5.93 9.35 -17.25
C ASP A 201 6.45 9.38 -18.68
N VAL A 202 6.52 10.59 -19.23
CA VAL A 202 6.97 10.83 -20.60
C VAL A 202 8.07 11.88 -20.59
N PHE A 203 9.18 11.55 -21.24
CA PHE A 203 10.34 12.42 -21.36
C PHE A 203 10.51 12.91 -22.79
N TRP A 204 10.90 14.18 -22.94
CA TRP A 204 11.14 14.82 -24.22
C TRP A 204 12.55 15.37 -24.31
N ASN A 205 13.11 15.36 -25.52
CA ASN A 205 14.37 16.05 -25.82
C ASN A 205 14.11 17.55 -26.10
N TRP A 206 13.90 18.35 -25.06
CA TRP A 206 13.60 19.79 -25.20
C TRP A 206 14.79 20.71 -24.97
N ARG A 207 15.93 20.19 -24.51
CA ARG A 207 17.17 20.99 -24.36
C ARG A 207 17.96 20.95 -25.67
N PRO A 208 18.33 22.11 -26.24
CA PRO A 208 19.18 22.17 -27.43
C PRO A 208 20.57 21.60 -27.20
#